data_AF-A0A945ULH2-F1
#
_entry.id   AF-A0A945ULH2-F1
#
_cell.length_a   1.000
_cell.length_b   1.000
_cell.length_c   1.000
_cell.angle_alpha   90.00
_cell.angle_beta   90.00
_cell.angle_gamma   90.00
#
_symmetry.space_group_name_H-M   'P 1'
#
loop_
_entity.id
_entity.type
_entity.pdbx_description
1 polymer ?
#
loop_
_entity_poly.entity_id
_entity_poly.type
_entity_poly.pdbx_seq_one_letter_code
_entity_poly.pdbx_strand_id
1 'polypeptide(L)'
;MGMFVRALAFILSHGADGLRQASEDAVLNANYVLARLQDLFSTSFPGPCMHEVLFDDRFLKDTGVSTLDFAKAMIDEGFHPMTMYFPLVVSGAMLIEPTESESKDNLDQFIASMRHLAERAIAGDVEFFTGAPYLAPYRRLDETQAARKPVLRWLPDVQEAAE
;
A
#
# COMPACT_ATOMS: atom_id res chain seq x y z
N MET A 1 -13.26 -25.63 -8.61
CA MET A 1 -12.30 -26.48 -9.34
C MET A 1 -11.05 -25.75 -9.81
N GLY A 2 -11.14 -24.59 -10.48
CA GLY A 2 -9.95 -23.89 -11.03
C GLY A 2 -8.86 -23.50 -10.02
N MET A 3 -9.24 -23.10 -8.80
CA MET A 3 -8.26 -22.71 -7.77
C MET A 3 -7.37 -23.87 -7.30
N PHE A 4 -7.95 -25.07 -7.15
CA PHE A 4 -7.18 -26.26 -6.77
C PHE A 4 -6.16 -26.63 -7.82
N VAL A 5 -6.51 -26.50 -9.11
CA VAL A 5 -5.59 -26.78 -10.22
C VAL A 5 -4.43 -25.78 -10.24
N ARG A 6 -4.70 -24.48 -10.02
CA ARG A 6 -3.63 -23.46 -9.97
C ARG A 6 -2.68 -23.68 -8.79
N ALA A 7 -3.21 -23.93 -7.60
CA ALA A 7 -2.39 -24.21 -6.43
C ALA A 7 -1.54 -25.47 -6.62
N LEU A 8 -2.13 -26.55 -7.15
CA LEU A 8 -1.40 -27.77 -7.47
C LEU A 8 -0.30 -27.52 -8.50
N ALA A 9 -0.59 -26.76 -9.56
CA ALA A 9 0.40 -26.40 -10.57
C ALA A 9 1.56 -25.60 -9.98
N PHE A 10 1.29 -24.63 -9.10
CA PHE A 10 2.32 -23.85 -8.40
C PHE A 10 3.23 -24.75 -7.55
N ILE A 11 2.64 -25.60 -6.71
CA ILE A 11 3.37 -26.54 -5.84
C ILE A 11 4.24 -27.50 -6.65
N LEU A 12 3.67 -28.09 -7.71
CA LEU A 12 4.39 -29.05 -8.54
C LEU A 12 5.48 -28.40 -9.40
N SER A 13 5.31 -27.13 -9.79
CA SER A 13 6.32 -26.42 -10.59
C SER A 13 7.53 -25.98 -9.75
N HIS A 14 7.31 -25.62 -8.48
CA HIS A 14 8.39 -25.19 -7.58
C HIS A 14 9.09 -26.36 -6.88
N GLY A 15 8.36 -27.44 -6.57
CA GLY A 15 8.90 -28.51 -5.73
C GLY A 15 9.16 -28.03 -4.29
N ALA A 16 9.70 -28.92 -3.45
CA ALA A 16 9.90 -28.61 -2.03
C ALA A 16 11.00 -27.57 -1.80
N ASP A 17 12.07 -27.62 -2.58
CA ASP A 17 13.18 -26.67 -2.55
C ASP A 17 12.79 -25.29 -3.09
N GLY A 18 12.03 -25.23 -4.19
CA GLY A 18 11.53 -23.94 -4.72
C GLY A 18 10.53 -23.26 -3.78
N LEU A 19 9.64 -24.02 -3.13
CA LEU A 19 8.71 -23.46 -2.14
C LEU A 19 9.44 -22.93 -0.90
N ARG A 20 10.53 -23.60 -0.50
CA ARG A 20 11.39 -23.13 0.57
C ARG A 20 12.10 -21.84 0.18
N GLN A 21 12.68 -21.79 -1.01
CA GLN A 21 13.36 -20.59 -1.54
C GLN A 21 12.39 -19.40 -1.60
N ALA A 22 11.19 -19.59 -2.16
CA ALA A 22 10.15 -18.58 -2.20
C ALA A 22 9.82 -18.03 -0.80
N SER A 23 9.68 -18.91 0.20
CA SER A 23 9.41 -18.48 1.57
C SER A 23 10.58 -17.69 2.19
N GLU A 24 11.82 -18.13 1.95
CA GLU A 24 13.03 -17.46 2.45
C GLU A 24 13.21 -16.08 1.78
N ASP A 25 12.94 -15.98 0.48
CA ASP A 25 13.03 -14.72 -0.28
C ASP A 25 11.95 -13.72 0.11
N ALA A 26 10.70 -14.16 0.37
CA ALA A 26 9.65 -13.28 0.87
C ALA A 26 10.03 -12.64 2.22
N VAL A 27 10.60 -13.44 3.14
CA VAL A 27 11.09 -12.95 4.43
C VAL A 27 12.29 -12.01 4.24
N LEU A 28 13.22 -12.36 3.34
CA LEU A 28 14.39 -11.53 3.04
C LEU A 28 13.97 -10.16 2.47
N ASN A 29 13.05 -10.15 1.52
CA ASN A 29 12.55 -8.94 0.87
C ASN A 29 11.88 -8.00 1.88
N ALA A 30 11.04 -8.52 2.78
CA ALA A 30 10.40 -7.71 3.83
C ALA A 30 11.42 -7.12 4.81
N ASN A 31 12.41 -7.92 5.24
CA ASN A 31 13.47 -7.43 6.12
C ASN A 31 14.41 -6.44 5.43
N TYR A 32 14.59 -6.56 4.11
CA TYR A 32 15.32 -5.57 3.31
C TYR A 32 14.60 -4.22 3.32
N VAL A 33 13.28 -4.21 3.09
CA VAL A 33 12.45 -3.00 3.19
C VAL A 33 12.52 -2.42 4.61
N LEU A 34 12.36 -3.25 5.65
CA LEU A 34 12.49 -2.84 7.05
C LEU A 34 13.85 -2.14 7.30
N ALA A 35 14.95 -2.80 6.97
CA ALA A 35 16.29 -2.30 7.22
C ALA A 35 16.58 -0.96 6.50
N ARG A 36 15.99 -0.75 5.33
CA ARG A 36 16.19 0.44 4.48
C ARG A 36 15.26 1.61 4.80
N LEU A 37 14.22 1.40 5.62
CA LEU A 37 13.23 2.42 5.97
C LEU A 37 13.19 2.74 7.47
N GLN A 38 13.67 1.85 8.35
CA GLN A 38 13.56 2.01 9.82
C GLN A 38 14.28 3.23 10.41
N ASP A 39 15.17 3.89 9.68
CA ASP A 39 15.81 5.14 10.09
C ASP A 39 14.89 6.37 9.93
N LEU A 40 13.86 6.26 9.10
CA LEU A 40 12.91 7.33 8.78
C LEU A 40 11.48 7.00 9.20
N PHE A 41 11.07 5.74 9.01
CA PHE A 41 9.76 5.22 9.39
C PHE A 41 9.77 4.66 10.81
N SER A 42 8.66 4.84 11.52
CA SER A 42 8.50 4.32 12.88
C SER A 42 8.06 2.86 12.86
N THR A 43 8.95 1.96 13.28
CA THR A 43 8.66 0.51 13.39
C THR A 43 7.74 0.21 14.57
N SER A 44 6.68 -0.57 14.36
CA SER A 44 5.73 -0.90 15.42
C SER A 44 6.18 -2.03 16.34
N PHE A 45 7.04 -2.94 15.85
CA PHE A 45 7.62 -4.03 16.62
C PHE A 45 9.13 -4.09 16.43
N PRO A 46 9.92 -4.38 17.49
CA PRO A 46 11.38 -4.44 17.39
C PRO A 46 11.85 -5.76 16.76
N GLY A 47 13.01 -5.70 16.11
CA GLY A 47 13.67 -6.88 15.55
C GLY A 47 13.22 -7.19 14.12
N PRO A 48 13.70 -8.32 13.56
CA PRO A 48 13.33 -8.75 12.21
C PRO A 48 11.85 -9.13 12.14
N CYS A 49 11.28 -8.98 10.95
CA CYS A 49 9.91 -9.39 10.65
C CYS A 49 9.89 -10.70 9.82
N MET A 50 8.69 -11.22 9.51
CA MET A 50 8.54 -12.36 8.61
C MET A 50 8.35 -11.86 7.17
N HIS A 51 7.30 -12.25 6.46
CA HIS A 51 7.07 -11.90 5.05
C HIS A 51 6.50 -10.48 4.83
N GLU A 52 6.18 -9.77 5.92
CA GLU A 52 5.61 -8.43 5.90
C GLU A 52 6.29 -7.56 6.96
N VAL A 53 6.36 -6.25 6.71
CA VAL A 53 6.85 -5.24 7.66
C VAL A 53 5.72 -4.29 8.05
N LEU A 54 5.67 -3.92 9.33
CA LEU A 54 4.67 -3.01 9.88
C LEU A 54 5.30 -1.73 10.44
N PHE A 55 4.92 -0.62 9.83
CA PHE A 55 5.20 0.73 10.33
C PHE A 55 3.92 1.38 10.86
N ASP A 56 4.09 2.41 11.69
CA ASP A 56 3.02 3.28 12.17
C ASP A 56 3.26 4.73 11.80
N ASP A 57 2.25 5.56 12.07
CA ASP A 57 2.20 6.97 11.69
C ASP A 57 3.00 7.92 12.59
N ARG A 58 3.78 7.43 13.57
CA ARG A 58 4.53 8.31 14.48
C ARG A 58 5.54 9.20 13.76
N PHE A 59 6.11 8.76 12.64
CA PHE A 59 7.02 9.59 11.84
C PHE A 59 6.31 10.74 11.10
N LEU A 60 4.98 10.66 10.94
CA LEU A 60 4.14 11.73 10.37
C LEU A 60 3.60 12.68 11.44
N LYS A 61 3.87 12.41 12.72
CA LYS A 61 3.38 13.25 13.82
C LYS A 61 3.84 14.69 13.61
N ASP A 62 2.91 15.63 13.85
CA ASP A 62 3.12 17.08 13.72
C ASP A 62 3.41 17.60 12.29
N THR A 63 3.40 16.72 11.27
CA THR A 63 3.57 17.13 9.86
C THR A 63 2.29 17.67 9.24
N GLY A 64 1.12 17.33 9.77
CA GLY A 64 -0.19 17.61 9.16
C GLY A 64 -0.60 16.63 8.05
N VAL A 65 0.24 15.62 7.74
CA VAL A 65 -0.04 14.56 6.77
C VAL A 65 -0.60 13.34 7.49
N SER A 66 -1.76 12.83 7.06
CA SER A 66 -2.30 11.56 7.56
C SER A 66 -1.75 10.36 6.77
N THR A 67 -1.91 9.15 7.32
CA THR A 67 -1.57 7.89 6.63
C THR A 67 -2.31 7.75 5.29
N LEU A 68 -3.59 8.14 5.25
CA LEU A 68 -4.37 8.15 4.02
C LEU A 68 -3.77 9.10 2.99
N ASP A 69 -3.35 10.30 3.41
CA ASP A 69 -2.73 11.26 2.51
C ASP A 69 -1.40 10.74 1.94
N PHE A 70 -0.59 10.12 2.79
CA PHE A 70 0.65 9.47 2.38
C PHE A 70 0.41 8.39 1.32
N ALA A 71 -0.57 7.51 1.56
CA ALA A 71 -0.94 6.47 0.61
C ALA A 71 -1.51 7.04 -0.69
N LYS A 72 -2.31 8.12 -0.65
CA LYS A 72 -2.78 8.76 -1.87
C LYS A 72 -1.62 9.36 -2.68
N ALA A 73 -0.59 9.89 -2.03
CA ALA A 73 0.61 10.37 -2.73
C ALA A 73 1.42 9.25 -3.39
N MET A 74 1.48 8.04 -2.80
CA MET A 74 2.13 6.88 -3.43
C MET A 74 1.58 6.53 -4.82
N ILE A 75 0.29 6.81 -5.06
CA ILE A 75 -0.36 6.54 -6.35
C ILE A 75 0.30 7.40 -7.45
N ASP A 76 0.65 8.64 -7.14
CA ASP A 76 1.32 9.53 -8.10
C ASP A 76 2.79 9.15 -8.32
N GLU A 77 3.42 8.47 -7.36
CA GLU A 77 4.74 7.83 -7.51
C GLU A 77 4.67 6.51 -8.31
N GLY A 78 3.49 6.12 -8.79
CA GLY A 78 3.30 4.91 -9.61
C GLY A 78 3.13 3.62 -8.80
N PHE A 79 2.97 3.70 -7.47
CA PHE A 79 2.79 2.54 -6.61
C PHE A 79 1.35 2.38 -6.14
N HIS A 80 0.85 1.15 -6.15
CA HIS A 80 -0.33 0.83 -5.35
C HIS A 80 0.05 0.97 -3.87
N PRO A 81 -0.78 1.63 -3.04
CA PRO A 81 -0.46 1.78 -1.63
C PRO A 81 -0.39 0.45 -0.90
N MET A 82 0.36 0.42 0.19
CA MET A 82 0.41 -0.71 1.12
C MET A 82 -0.95 -0.91 1.82
N THR A 83 -1.10 -2.03 2.53
CA THR A 83 -2.28 -2.21 3.39
C THR A 83 -2.25 -1.18 4.51
N MET A 84 -3.32 -0.40 4.63
CA MET A 84 -3.44 0.64 5.65
C MET A 84 -4.42 0.25 6.75
N TYR A 85 -4.23 0.83 7.93
CA TYR A 85 -5.15 0.76 9.07
C TYR A 85 -5.45 -0.65 9.58
N PHE A 86 -4.59 -1.62 9.23
CA PHE A 86 -4.61 -2.97 9.76
C PHE A 86 -3.17 -3.45 10.03
N PRO A 87 -2.91 -4.14 11.16
CA PRO A 87 -3.84 -4.53 12.21
C PRO A 87 -4.32 -3.34 13.08
N LEU A 88 -5.53 -3.46 13.65
CA LEU A 88 -6.19 -2.38 14.41
C LEU A 88 -5.47 -1.95 15.70
N VAL A 89 -4.51 -2.75 16.18
CA VAL A 89 -3.72 -2.43 17.39
C VAL A 89 -2.58 -1.45 17.11
N VAL A 90 -2.38 -1.04 15.85
CA VAL A 90 -1.35 -0.10 15.42
C VAL A 90 -1.98 1.13 14.78
N SER A 91 -1.74 2.31 15.36
CA SER A 91 -2.23 3.59 14.83
C SER A 91 -1.61 3.87 13.47
N GLY A 92 -2.43 4.28 12.50
CA GLY A 92 -1.96 4.60 11.16
C GLY A 92 -1.13 3.50 10.52
N ALA A 93 -1.45 2.23 10.82
CA ALA A 93 -0.72 1.06 10.36
C ALA A 93 -0.45 1.12 8.85
N MET A 94 0.79 0.87 8.47
CA MET A 94 1.27 0.69 7.10
C MET A 94 1.96 -0.66 7.01
N LEU A 95 1.25 -1.65 6.48
CA LEU A 95 1.68 -3.04 6.35
C LEU A 95 2.12 -3.29 4.92
N ILE A 96 3.42 -3.57 4.74
CA ILE A 96 4.07 -3.75 3.44
C ILE A 96 4.50 -5.21 3.32
N GLU A 97 3.98 -5.91 2.31
CA GLU A 97 4.31 -7.29 1.97
C GLU A 97 4.88 -7.32 0.53
N PRO A 98 6.20 -7.35 0.33
CA PRO A 98 6.80 -7.33 -1.00
C PRO A 98 6.68 -8.66 -1.75
N THR A 99 6.47 -9.77 -1.04
CA THR A 99 6.53 -11.14 -1.57
C THR A 99 7.91 -11.51 -2.14
N GLU A 100 8.07 -12.75 -2.58
CA GLU A 100 9.29 -13.29 -3.17
C GLU A 100 9.47 -12.92 -4.64
N SER A 101 8.37 -12.59 -5.33
CA SER A 101 8.36 -12.40 -6.78
C SER A 101 8.92 -11.04 -7.21
N GLU A 102 9.03 -10.09 -6.28
CA GLU A 102 9.57 -8.77 -6.55
C GLU A 102 11.10 -8.77 -6.59
N SER A 103 11.64 -8.15 -7.64
CA SER A 103 13.09 -8.03 -7.81
C SER A 103 13.67 -7.00 -6.85
N LYS A 104 14.95 -7.13 -6.51
CA LYS A 104 15.67 -6.13 -5.71
C LYS A 104 15.56 -4.72 -6.31
N ASP A 105 15.62 -4.60 -7.64
CA ASP A 105 15.53 -3.30 -8.32
C ASP A 105 14.14 -2.66 -8.12
N ASN A 106 13.07 -3.44 -8.13
CA ASN A 106 11.72 -2.96 -7.80
C ASN A 106 11.63 -2.54 -6.33
N LEU A 107 12.21 -3.32 -5.41
CA LEU A 107 12.26 -2.97 -4.00
C LEU A 107 13.03 -1.67 -3.75
N ASP A 108 14.16 -1.47 -4.44
CA ASP A 108 14.93 -0.24 -4.32
C ASP A 108 14.17 0.98 -4.85
N GLN A 109 13.42 0.84 -5.96
CA GLN A 109 12.54 1.89 -6.45
C GLN A 109 11.43 2.22 -5.45
N PHE A 110 10.75 1.19 -4.92
CA PHE A 110 9.74 1.35 -3.88
C PHE A 110 10.29 2.06 -2.64
N ILE A 111 11.44 1.61 -2.14
CA ILE A 111 12.13 2.22 -0.99
C ILE A 111 12.48 3.68 -1.29
N ALA A 112 12.99 3.99 -2.49
CA ALA A 112 13.32 5.36 -2.87
C ALA A 112 12.08 6.27 -2.86
N SER A 113 10.96 5.83 -3.45
CA SER A 113 9.70 6.58 -3.43
C SER A 113 9.16 6.75 -2.00
N MET A 114 9.19 5.69 -1.18
CA MET A 114 8.76 5.78 0.22
C MET A 114 9.58 6.79 1.03
N ARG A 115 10.91 6.78 0.86
CA ARG A 115 11.79 7.76 1.51
C ARG A 115 11.53 9.17 1.02
N HIS A 116 11.40 9.36 -0.30
CA HIS A 116 11.09 10.65 -0.90
C HIS A 116 9.82 11.26 -0.31
N LEU A 117 8.74 10.47 -0.23
CA LEU A 117 7.47 10.91 0.36
C LEU A 117 7.62 11.21 1.85
N ALA A 118 8.31 10.38 2.63
CA ALA A 118 8.52 10.63 4.05
C ALA A 118 9.33 11.92 4.30
N GLU A 119 10.39 12.14 3.52
CA GLU A 119 11.20 13.37 3.58
C GLU A 119 10.36 14.62 3.26
N ARG A 120 9.49 14.56 2.24
CA ARG A 120 8.58 15.67 1.89
C ARG A 120 7.53 15.94 2.97
N ALA A 121 6.97 14.89 3.57
CA ALA A 121 6.01 15.03 4.67
C ALA A 121 6.68 15.71 5.87
N ILE A 122 7.88 15.26 6.26
CA ILE A 122 8.67 15.85 7.35
C ILE A 122 9.07 17.30 7.04
N ALA A 123 9.33 17.62 5.77
CA ALA A 123 9.61 18.99 5.32
C ALA A 123 8.38 19.92 5.32
N GLY A 124 7.18 19.40 5.59
CA GLY A 124 5.95 20.19 5.73
C GLY A 124 5.19 20.45 4.43
N ASP A 125 5.37 19.62 3.40
CA ASP A 125 4.71 19.77 2.10
C ASP A 125 3.25 19.28 2.09
N VAL A 126 2.42 19.77 3.02
CA VAL A 126 1.09 19.24 3.30
C VAL A 126 0.13 19.33 2.11
N GLU A 127 0.23 20.41 1.31
CA GLU A 127 -0.63 20.62 0.15
C GLU A 127 -0.40 19.56 -0.93
N PHE A 128 0.84 19.10 -1.10
CA PHE A 128 1.15 17.98 -1.99
C PHE A 128 0.38 16.71 -1.58
N PHE A 129 0.40 16.34 -0.30
CA PHE A 129 -0.25 15.11 0.18
C PHE A 129 -1.78 15.20 0.19
N THR A 130 -2.33 16.31 0.66
CA THR A 130 -3.80 16.46 0.83
C THR A 130 -4.53 16.52 -0.51
N GLY A 131 -3.90 17.07 -1.57
CA GLY A 131 -4.48 17.09 -2.91
C GLY A 131 -4.22 15.83 -3.75
N ALA A 132 -3.31 14.95 -3.33
CA ALA A 132 -3.05 13.69 -4.03
C ALA A 132 -4.27 12.75 -4.01
N PRO A 133 -4.47 11.90 -5.04
CA PRO A 133 -3.65 11.80 -6.25
C PRO A 133 -4.01 12.85 -7.31
N TYR A 134 -3.00 13.32 -8.04
CA TYR A 134 -3.11 14.28 -9.14
C TYR A 134 -3.04 13.62 -10.52
N LEU A 135 -2.30 12.51 -10.65
CA LEU A 135 -2.00 11.85 -11.92
C LEU A 135 -2.95 10.68 -12.22
N ALA A 136 -3.66 10.19 -11.19
CA ALA A 136 -4.66 9.15 -11.35
C ALA A 136 -5.86 9.63 -12.21
N PRO A 137 -6.57 8.71 -12.91
CA PRO A 137 -7.74 9.07 -13.73
C PRO A 137 -8.85 9.79 -12.96
N TYR A 138 -8.94 9.53 -11.65
CA TYR A 138 -9.85 10.20 -10.74
C TYR A 138 -9.08 10.66 -9.49
N ARG A 139 -9.53 11.77 -8.91
CA ARG A 139 -9.06 12.25 -7.61
C ARG A 139 -9.74 11.49 -6.47
N ARG A 140 -9.58 11.99 -5.23
CA ARG A 140 -10.32 11.49 -4.08
C ARG A 140 -11.83 11.54 -4.33
N LEU A 141 -12.48 10.42 -4.09
CA LEU A 141 -13.92 10.27 -4.22
C LEU A 141 -14.60 10.78 -2.95
N ASP A 142 -15.82 11.29 -3.08
CA ASP A 142 -16.65 11.66 -1.93
C ASP A 142 -17.29 10.42 -1.31
N GLU A 143 -16.55 9.77 -0.41
CA GLU A 143 -16.99 8.58 0.31
C GLU A 143 -18.22 8.86 1.19
N THR A 144 -18.36 10.09 1.71
CA THR A 144 -19.51 10.48 2.53
C THR A 144 -20.77 10.55 1.68
N GLN A 145 -20.71 11.16 0.50
CA GLN A 145 -21.82 11.18 -0.43
C GLN A 145 -22.16 9.77 -0.91
N ALA A 146 -21.16 8.96 -1.28
CA ALA A 146 -21.38 7.58 -1.72
C ALA A 146 -22.09 6.74 -0.64
N ALA A 147 -21.71 6.88 0.64
CA ALA A 147 -22.34 6.19 1.75
C ALA A 147 -23.77 6.71 2.04
N ARG A 148 -24.02 8.02 1.92
CA ARG A 148 -25.32 8.64 2.24
C ARG A 148 -26.33 8.60 1.10
N LYS A 149 -25.88 8.59 -0.15
CA LYS A 149 -26.69 8.61 -1.38
C LYS A 149 -26.15 7.59 -2.41
N PRO A 150 -26.20 6.28 -2.09
CA PRO A 150 -25.57 5.27 -2.93
C PRO A 150 -26.28 5.11 -4.28
N VAL A 151 -25.53 5.22 -5.37
CA VAL A 151 -25.99 4.85 -6.72
C VAL A 151 -25.40 3.48 -7.05
N LEU A 152 -26.17 2.42 -6.76
CA LEU A 152 -25.68 1.02 -6.81
C LEU A 152 -25.81 0.36 -8.18
N ARG A 153 -26.55 0.96 -9.09
CA ARG A 153 -26.70 0.51 -10.47
C ARG A 153 -26.84 1.71 -11.38
N TRP A 154 -26.36 1.55 -12.61
CA TRP A 154 -26.68 2.49 -13.66
C TRP A 154 -28.18 2.43 -13.98
N LEU A 155 -28.78 3.60 -14.17
CA LEU A 155 -30.14 3.76 -14.66
C LEU A 155 -30.08 4.67 -15.88
N PRO A 156 -30.78 4.34 -16.99
CA PRO A 156 -30.88 5.25 -18.11
C PRO A 156 -31.61 6.52 -17.67
N ASP A 157 -31.25 7.65 -18.28
CA ASP A 157 -32.00 8.90 -18.10
C ASP A 157 -33.45 8.68 -18.54
N VAL A 158 -34.39 8.99 -17.65
CA VAL A 158 -35.81 8.96 -17.98
C VAL A 158 -36.10 10.21 -18.79
N GLN A 159 -36.22 10.08 -20.12
CA GLN A 159 -36.78 11.14 -20.94
C GLN A 159 -38.27 11.27 -20.60
N GLU A 160 -38.64 12.32 -19.85
CA GLU A 160 -40.04 12.72 -19.74
C GLU A 160 -40.53 13.13 -21.15
N ALA A 161 -41.49 12.39 -21.68
CA ALA A 161 -42.16 12.76 -22.92
C ALA A 161 -42.86 14.11 -22.68
N ALA A 162 -42.47 15.13 -23.45
CA ALA A 162 -43.16 16.41 -23.46
C ALA A 162 -44.60 16.21 -23.97
N GLU A 163 -45.60 16.52 -23.13
CA GLU A 163 -47.00 16.71 -23.53
C GLU A 163 -47.21 18.03 -24.27
#